data_AF-A0A4R4C086-F1
#
_entry.id   AF-A0A4R4C086-F1
#
_cell.length_a   1.000
_cell.length_b   1.000
_cell.length_c   1.000
_cell.angle_alpha   90.00
_cell.angle_beta   90.00
_cell.angle_gamma   90.00
#
_symmetry.space_group_name_H-M   'P 1'
#
loop_
_entity.id
_entity.type
_entity.pdbx_description
1 polymer ?
#
loop_
_entity_poly.entity_id
_entity_poly.type
_entity_poly.pdbx_seq_one_letter_code
_entity_poly.pdbx_strand_id
1 'polypeptide(L)'
;MSEADDRLVLATLARLKRVREMRSQIARVAAARQQGIAAQSRRALDAAHAQLAQQVAAKAAIQTRLADDVREARALQNAAADTRTFDRHIGTANASVNEAAHVHRGHEATLADLQRAARKAQAAEDKLEKAGEKALHARAARVERDADEVADGYAVRRFATAGAWAASAADVAGHGQAPPEAAAAFDAAMTAAPADAQADAADLGEAAAADGDEPHDAALPAAVERRC
;
A
#
# COMPACT_ATOMS: atom_id res chain seq x y z
N MET A 1 13.91 -25.96 5.74
CA MET A 1 12.52 -25.43 5.78
C MET A 1 11.84 -25.89 4.52
N SER A 2 10.61 -26.39 4.66
CA SER A 2 9.82 -26.93 3.55
C SER A 2 9.09 -25.81 2.80
N GLU A 3 8.72 -26.03 1.54
CA GLU A 3 7.88 -25.11 0.76
C GLU A 3 6.53 -24.84 1.48
N ALA A 4 6.01 -25.84 2.20
CA ALA A 4 4.81 -25.69 3.03
C ALA A 4 4.99 -24.65 4.16
N ASP A 5 6.17 -24.62 4.78
CA ASP A 5 6.51 -23.66 5.84
C ASP A 5 6.57 -22.23 5.26
N ASP A 6 7.17 -22.07 4.06
CA ASP A 6 7.25 -20.79 3.37
C ASP A 6 5.87 -20.24 3.00
N ARG A 7 4.97 -21.10 2.51
CA ARG A 7 3.58 -20.72 2.21
C ARG A 7 2.83 -20.29 3.48
N LEU A 8 3.04 -20.98 4.61
CA LEU A 8 2.47 -20.57 5.89
C LEU A 8 3.01 -19.21 6.35
N VAL A 9 4.32 -18.99 6.27
CA VAL A 9 4.94 -17.70 6.63
C VAL A 9 4.38 -16.57 5.77
N LEU A 10 4.30 -16.74 4.44
CA LEU A 10 3.73 -15.73 3.56
C LEU A 10 2.24 -15.47 3.85
N ALA A 11 1.45 -16.51 4.12
CA ALA A 11 0.04 -16.37 4.48
C ALA A 11 -0.14 -15.60 5.81
N THR A 12 0.72 -15.85 6.81
CA THR A 12 0.69 -15.11 8.07
C THR A 12 1.11 -13.65 7.90
N LEU A 13 2.15 -13.37 7.11
CA LEU A 13 2.58 -12.00 6.78
C LEU A 13 1.49 -11.24 6.02
N ALA A 14 0.82 -11.88 5.05
CA ALA A 14 -0.30 -11.28 4.33
C ALA A 14 -1.47 -10.95 5.28
N ARG A 15 -1.79 -11.83 6.23
CA ARG A 15 -2.80 -11.57 7.26
C ARG A 15 -2.41 -10.39 8.15
N LEU A 16 -1.15 -10.33 8.59
CA LEU A 16 -0.64 -9.22 9.40
C LEU A 16 -0.66 -7.89 8.64
N LYS A 17 -0.31 -7.90 7.34
CA LYS A 17 -0.38 -6.72 6.45
C LYS A 17 -1.81 -6.19 6.40
N ARG A 18 -2.81 -7.04 6.14
CA ARG A 18 -4.23 -6.62 6.12
C ARG A 18 -4.69 -6.01 7.44
N VAL A 19 -4.35 -6.62 8.58
CA VAL A 19 -4.72 -6.08 9.90
C VAL A 19 -4.04 -4.73 10.15
N ARG A 20 -2.78 -4.58 9.74
CA ARG A 20 -2.03 -3.33 9.93
C ARG A 20 -2.58 -2.22 9.04
N GLU A 21 -2.89 -2.53 7.79
CA GLU A 21 -3.51 -1.61 6.84
C GLU A 21 -4.85 -1.10 7.36
N MET A 22 -5.71 -1.99 7.87
CA MET A 22 -6.97 -1.58 8.52
C MET A 22 -6.71 -0.63 9.69
N ARG A 23 -5.69 -0.89 10.52
CA ARG A 23 -5.33 0.00 11.64
C ARG A 23 -4.80 1.36 11.17
N SER A 24 -4.03 1.42 10.08
CA SER A 24 -3.53 2.68 9.52
C SER A 24 -4.65 3.48 8.86
N GLN A 25 -5.61 2.83 8.21
CA GLN A 25 -6.82 3.47 7.70
C GLN A 25 -7.63 4.10 8.84
N ILE A 26 -7.87 3.37 9.93
CA ILE A 26 -8.55 3.92 11.12
C ILE A 26 -7.80 5.12 11.68
N ALA A 27 -6.47 5.03 11.80
CA ALA A 27 -5.65 6.14 12.30
C ALA A 27 -5.71 7.37 11.38
N ARG A 28 -5.66 7.19 10.05
CA ARG A 28 -5.79 8.27 9.06
C ARG A 28 -7.17 8.93 9.14
N VAL A 29 -8.24 8.15 9.24
CA VAL A 29 -9.60 8.67 9.39
C VAL A 29 -9.76 9.44 10.71
N ALA A 30 -9.22 8.92 11.81
CA ALA A 30 -9.22 9.62 13.09
C ALA A 30 -8.46 10.95 13.02
N ALA A 31 -7.28 10.96 12.39
CA ALA A 31 -6.49 12.18 12.19
C ALA A 31 -7.24 13.20 11.31
N ALA A 32 -7.86 12.77 10.21
CA ALA A 32 -8.64 13.65 9.33
C ALA A 32 -9.85 14.25 10.05
N ARG A 33 -10.56 13.46 10.86
CA ARG A 33 -11.65 13.96 11.71
C ARG A 33 -11.12 14.99 12.71
N GLN A 34 -9.98 14.72 13.34
CA GLN A 34 -9.38 15.63 14.30
C GLN A 34 -8.89 16.95 13.67
N GLN A 35 -8.41 16.92 12.42
CA GLN A 35 -8.10 18.13 11.66
C GLN A 35 -9.35 19.01 11.47
N GLY A 36 -10.50 18.39 11.17
CA GLY A 36 -11.78 19.09 11.08
C GLY A 36 -12.16 19.76 12.40
N ILE A 37 -12.02 19.06 13.53
CA ILE A 37 -12.31 19.59 14.87
C ILE A 37 -11.34 20.73 15.22
N ALA A 38 -10.03 20.56 14.95
CA ALA A 38 -9.04 21.61 15.16
C ALA A 38 -9.37 22.86 14.34
N ALA A 39 -9.75 22.72 13.06
CA ALA A 39 -10.15 23.83 12.21
C ALA A 39 -11.43 24.52 12.72
N GLN A 40 -12.42 23.77 13.20
CA GLN A 40 -13.63 24.33 13.81
C GLN A 40 -13.30 25.09 15.11
N SER A 41 -12.45 24.52 15.96
CA SER A 41 -12.00 25.18 17.18
C SER A 41 -11.24 26.47 16.90
N ARG A 42 -10.48 26.52 15.80
CA ARG A 42 -9.80 27.75 15.37
C ARG A 42 -10.79 28.83 14.98
N ARG A 43 -11.81 28.49 14.17
CA ARG A 43 -12.87 29.43 13.81
C ARG A 43 -13.64 29.94 15.03
N ALA A 44 -13.88 29.08 16.01
CA ALA A 44 -14.52 29.48 17.27
C ALA A 44 -13.66 30.47 18.07
N LEU A 45 -12.35 30.24 18.11
CA LEU A 45 -11.39 31.17 18.72
C LEU A 45 -11.37 32.51 17.99
N ASP A 46 -11.32 32.51 16.67
CA ASP A 46 -11.34 33.73 15.85
C ASP A 46 -12.66 34.51 16.07
N ALA A 47 -13.79 33.81 16.19
CA ALA A 47 -15.09 34.42 16.50
C ALA A 47 -15.12 35.05 17.91
N ALA A 48 -14.54 34.38 18.91
CA ALA A 48 -14.43 34.92 20.27
C ALA A 48 -13.55 36.20 20.30
N HIS A 49 -12.44 36.21 19.56
CA HIS A 49 -11.62 37.41 19.39
C HIS A 49 -12.37 38.54 18.70
N ALA A 50 -13.15 38.25 17.65
CA ALA A 50 -13.96 39.24 16.98
C ALA A 50 -15.01 39.85 17.92
N GLN A 51 -15.67 39.03 18.75
CA GLN A 51 -16.61 39.52 19.77
C GLN A 51 -15.91 40.42 20.81
N LEU A 52 -14.75 40.02 21.31
CA LEU A 52 -13.96 40.85 22.23
C LEU A 52 -13.60 42.20 21.60
N ALA A 53 -13.12 42.19 20.34
CA ALA A 53 -12.78 43.40 19.61
C ALA A 53 -14.00 44.32 19.42
N GLN A 54 -15.18 43.76 19.13
CA GLN A 54 -16.42 44.54 19.04
C GLN A 54 -16.78 45.23 20.36
N GLN A 55 -16.65 44.54 21.50
CA GLN A 55 -16.94 45.13 22.81
C GLN A 55 -15.95 46.24 23.19
N VAL A 56 -14.65 46.03 22.89
CA VAL A 56 -13.61 47.05 23.11
C VAL A 56 -13.85 48.27 22.21
N ALA A 57 -14.20 48.06 20.93
CA ALA A 57 -14.51 49.14 20.00
C ALA A 57 -15.77 49.91 20.42
N ALA A 58 -16.82 49.22 20.88
CA ALA A 58 -18.03 49.87 21.40
C ALA A 58 -17.73 50.72 22.65
N LYS A 59 -16.91 50.22 23.57
CA LYS A 59 -16.44 50.99 24.72
C LYS A 59 -15.64 52.22 24.29
N ALA A 60 -14.72 52.06 23.35
CA ALA A 60 -13.90 53.17 22.83
C ALA A 60 -14.77 54.24 22.15
N ALA A 61 -15.79 53.85 21.39
CA ALA A 61 -16.72 54.79 20.76
C ALA A 61 -17.47 55.65 21.79
N ILE A 62 -17.90 55.05 22.91
CA ILE A 62 -18.53 55.79 24.02
C ILE A 62 -17.53 56.77 24.64
N GLN A 63 -16.30 56.34 24.86
CA GLN A 63 -15.23 57.21 25.40
C GLN A 63 -14.92 58.38 24.46
N THR A 64 -14.92 58.18 23.14
CA THR A 64 -14.72 59.29 22.18
C THR A 64 -15.86 60.29 22.22
N ARG A 65 -17.13 59.84 22.21
CA ARG A 65 -18.30 60.73 22.31
C ARG A 65 -18.29 61.53 23.61
N LEU A 66 -17.83 60.93 24.71
CA LEU A 66 -17.71 61.60 26.00
C LEU A 66 -16.62 62.65 26.05
N ALA A 67 -15.51 62.43 25.35
CA ALA A 67 -14.45 63.42 25.25
C ALA A 67 -14.92 64.68 24.50
N ASP A 68 -15.82 64.51 23.53
CA ASP A 68 -16.38 65.59 22.72
C ASP A 68 -17.53 66.35 23.43
N ASP A 69 -18.41 65.66 24.18
CA ASP A 69 -19.64 66.21 24.78
C ASP A 69 -19.65 66.27 26.33
N VAL A 70 -18.71 67.02 26.94
CA VAL A 70 -18.50 67.06 28.41
C VAL A 70 -19.49 67.98 29.17
N ARG A 71 -20.45 68.63 28.49
CA ARG A 71 -21.18 69.79 29.06
C ARG A 71 -22.37 69.43 29.96
N GLU A 72 -22.87 68.20 29.91
CA GLU A 72 -24.07 67.78 30.66
C GLU A 72 -23.78 66.70 31.71
N ALA A 73 -24.08 66.99 32.98
CA ALA A 73 -23.83 66.08 34.11
C ALA A 73 -24.59 64.74 33.99
N ARG A 74 -25.79 64.74 33.40
CA ARG A 74 -26.57 63.51 33.16
C ARG A 74 -25.93 62.63 32.07
N ALA A 75 -25.37 63.23 31.02
CA ALA A 75 -24.67 62.50 29.96
C ALA A 75 -23.43 61.78 30.53
N LEU A 76 -22.66 62.46 31.40
CA LEU A 76 -21.52 61.87 32.10
C LEU A 76 -21.92 60.69 33.00
N GLN A 77 -23.05 60.80 33.70
CA GLN A 77 -23.54 59.72 34.57
C GLN A 77 -24.00 58.48 33.79
N ASN A 78 -24.72 58.68 32.67
CA ASN A 78 -25.14 57.59 31.78
C ASN A 78 -23.94 56.87 31.17
N ALA A 79 -22.97 57.63 30.69
CA ALA A 79 -21.71 57.10 30.21
C ALA A 79 -20.92 56.30 31.25
N ALA A 80 -20.89 56.74 32.50
CA ALA A 80 -20.27 55.99 33.60
C ALA A 80 -21.01 54.67 33.88
N ALA A 81 -22.32 54.59 33.60
CA ALA A 81 -23.07 53.34 33.67
C ALA A 81 -22.77 52.44 32.46
N ASP A 82 -22.72 52.99 31.25
CA ASP A 82 -22.43 52.25 30.02
C ASP A 82 -21.01 51.66 30.05
N THR A 83 -20.02 52.45 30.43
CA THR A 83 -18.63 51.98 30.58
C THR A 83 -18.51 50.80 31.55
N ARG A 84 -19.17 50.85 32.72
CA ARG A 84 -19.24 49.72 33.66
C ARG A 84 -19.91 48.49 33.06
N THR A 85 -20.91 48.67 32.20
CA THR A 85 -21.58 47.58 31.49
C THR A 85 -20.65 46.95 30.46
N PHE A 86 -19.96 47.75 29.65
CA PHE A 86 -18.97 47.25 28.70
C PHE A 86 -17.76 46.61 29.38
N ASP A 87 -17.34 47.08 30.56
CA ASP A 87 -16.28 46.42 31.33
C ASP A 87 -16.66 45.00 31.74
N ARG A 88 -17.92 44.78 32.14
CA ARG A 88 -18.43 43.44 32.40
C ARG A 88 -18.48 42.60 31.13
N HIS A 89 -18.96 43.15 30.00
CA HIS A 89 -19.00 42.44 28.72
C HIS A 89 -17.61 42.06 28.20
N ILE A 90 -16.63 42.97 28.32
CA ILE A 90 -15.23 42.71 27.99
C ILE A 90 -14.67 41.63 28.92
N GLY A 91 -14.98 41.66 30.21
CA GLY A 91 -14.61 40.60 31.16
C GLY A 91 -15.14 39.23 30.73
N THR A 92 -16.43 39.14 30.37
CA THR A 92 -17.03 37.88 29.88
C THR A 92 -16.46 37.44 28.54
N ALA A 93 -16.17 38.37 27.62
CA ALA A 93 -15.58 38.06 26.32
C ALA A 93 -14.11 37.62 26.44
N ASN A 94 -13.35 38.15 27.40
CA ASN A 94 -12.01 37.65 27.70
C ASN A 94 -12.06 36.22 28.27
N ALA A 95 -13.04 35.93 29.14
CA ALA A 95 -13.22 34.58 29.66
C ALA A 95 -13.54 33.59 28.52
N SER A 96 -14.41 33.96 27.59
CA SER A 96 -14.74 33.11 26.43
C SER A 96 -13.56 32.91 25.48
N VAL A 97 -12.73 33.94 25.24
CA VAL A 97 -11.48 33.81 24.48
C VAL A 97 -10.51 32.84 25.16
N ASN A 98 -10.33 32.96 26.49
CA ASN A 98 -9.43 32.08 27.24
C ASN A 98 -9.90 30.62 27.22
N GLU A 99 -11.21 30.40 27.35
CA GLU A 99 -11.81 29.06 27.23
C GLU A 99 -11.60 28.48 25.82
N ALA A 100 -11.94 29.25 24.78
CA ALA A 100 -11.73 28.85 23.39
C ALA A 100 -10.26 28.55 23.08
N ALA A 101 -9.33 29.34 23.63
CA ALA A 101 -7.89 29.13 23.49
C ALA A 101 -7.40 27.88 24.23
N HIS A 102 -7.98 27.54 25.37
CA HIS A 102 -7.67 26.28 26.05
C HIS A 102 -8.17 25.08 25.24
N VAL A 103 -9.42 25.12 24.77
CA VAL A 103 -10.03 24.07 23.96
C VAL A 103 -9.26 23.86 22.66
N HIS A 104 -8.91 24.95 21.95
CA HIS A 104 -8.11 24.90 20.72
C HIS A 104 -6.76 24.22 20.94
N ARG A 105 -6.01 24.61 21.98
CA ARG A 105 -4.73 23.96 22.33
C ARG A 105 -4.88 22.46 22.63
N GLY A 106 -5.97 22.06 23.29
CA GLY A 106 -6.30 20.65 23.52
C GLY A 106 -6.53 19.88 22.22
N HIS A 107 -7.25 20.47 21.27
CA HIS A 107 -7.47 19.88 19.95
C HIS A 107 -6.21 19.80 19.09
N GLU A 108 -5.31 20.78 19.19
CA GLU A 108 -4.01 20.75 18.52
C GLU A 108 -3.07 19.68 19.11
N ALA A 109 -3.04 19.54 20.43
CA ALA A 109 -2.24 18.50 21.09
C ALA A 109 -2.67 17.09 20.67
N THR A 110 -3.98 16.84 20.71
CA THR A 110 -4.56 15.56 20.26
C THR A 110 -4.33 15.31 18.76
N LEU A 111 -4.36 16.34 17.92
CA LEU A 111 -4.00 16.22 16.50
C LEU A 111 -2.53 15.81 16.33
N ALA A 112 -1.61 16.42 17.07
CA ALA A 112 -0.19 16.07 17.03
C ALA A 112 0.05 14.62 17.48
N ASP A 113 -0.67 14.14 18.50
CA ASP A 113 -0.62 12.75 18.94
C ASP A 113 -1.08 11.77 17.86
N LEU A 114 -2.20 12.07 17.18
CA LEU A 114 -2.69 11.25 16.08
C LEU A 114 -1.73 11.23 14.88
N GLN A 115 -1.10 12.37 14.56
CA GLN A 115 -0.08 12.42 13.51
C GLN A 115 1.17 11.59 13.87
N ARG A 116 1.62 11.63 15.12
CA ARG A 116 2.71 10.78 15.61
C ARG A 116 2.33 9.30 15.53
N ALA A 117 1.11 8.95 15.94
CA ALA A 117 0.58 7.60 15.83
C ALA A 117 0.51 7.12 14.38
N ALA A 118 0.09 7.98 13.45
CA ALA A 118 0.03 7.67 12.02
C ALA A 118 1.43 7.40 11.43
N ARG A 119 2.43 8.23 11.76
CA ARG A 119 3.83 7.98 11.34
C ARG A 119 4.38 6.66 11.89
N LYS A 120 4.07 6.34 13.15
CA LYS A 120 4.43 5.05 13.76
C LYS A 120 3.67 3.87 13.13
N ALA A 121 2.44 4.09 12.67
CA ALA A 121 1.66 3.10 11.94
C ALA A 121 2.34 2.75 10.62
N GLN A 122 2.68 3.77 9.83
CA GLN A 122 3.36 3.65 8.53
C GLN A 122 4.73 2.98 8.67
N ALA A 123 5.56 3.41 9.62
CA ALA A 123 6.87 2.79 9.85
C ALA A 123 6.80 1.28 10.19
N ALA A 124 5.66 0.79 10.68
CA ALA A 124 5.45 -0.64 10.91
C ALA A 124 4.88 -1.37 9.69
N GLU A 125 4.13 -0.67 8.82
CA GLU A 125 3.75 -1.20 7.50
C GLU A 125 4.99 -1.43 6.65
N ASP A 126 5.90 -0.45 6.60
CA ASP A 126 7.18 -0.56 5.88
C ASP A 126 8.03 -1.74 6.39
N LYS A 127 7.96 -2.05 7.70
CA LYS A 127 8.65 -3.20 8.28
C LYS A 127 8.05 -4.53 7.83
N LEU A 128 6.72 -4.60 7.76
CA LEU A 128 6.02 -5.80 7.27
C LEU A 128 6.24 -6.00 5.77
N GLU A 129 6.28 -4.92 5.01
CA GLU A 129 6.60 -4.95 3.58
C GLU A 129 8.01 -5.48 3.34
N LYS A 130 9.02 -4.90 4.01
CA LYS A 130 10.40 -5.40 3.96
C LYS A 130 10.53 -6.85 4.41
N ALA A 131 9.75 -7.28 5.41
CA ALA A 131 9.75 -8.67 5.85
C ALA A 131 9.13 -9.61 4.79
N GLY A 132 8.06 -9.17 4.13
CA GLY A 132 7.43 -9.88 3.02
C GLY A 132 8.36 -10.02 1.82
N GLU A 133 9.02 -8.94 1.40
CA GLU A 133 10.01 -8.95 0.33
C GLU A 133 11.15 -9.93 0.61
N LYS A 134 11.71 -9.90 1.84
CA LYS A 134 12.75 -10.84 2.26
C LYS A 134 12.30 -12.29 2.23
N ALA A 135 11.07 -12.57 2.67
CA ALA A 135 10.50 -13.92 2.62
C ALA A 135 10.34 -14.42 1.17
N LEU A 136 9.88 -13.54 0.27
CA LEU A 136 9.77 -13.86 -1.16
C LEU A 136 11.14 -14.10 -1.81
N HIS A 137 12.13 -13.26 -1.52
CA HIS A 137 13.50 -13.43 -2.03
C HIS A 137 14.14 -14.72 -1.51
N ALA A 138 13.95 -15.02 -0.22
CA ALA A 138 14.47 -16.26 0.37
C ALA A 138 13.83 -17.51 -0.26
N ARG A 139 12.53 -17.45 -0.60
CA ARG A 139 11.84 -18.51 -1.33
C ARG A 139 12.35 -18.62 -2.77
N ALA A 140 12.47 -17.51 -3.50
CA ALA A 140 12.98 -17.49 -4.86
C ALA A 140 14.39 -18.10 -4.94
N ALA A 141 15.30 -17.68 -4.06
CA ALA A 141 16.65 -18.23 -3.99
C ALA A 141 16.70 -19.71 -3.60
N ARG A 142 15.71 -20.23 -2.87
CA ARG A 142 15.57 -21.68 -2.62
C ARG A 142 15.14 -22.41 -3.89
N VAL A 143 14.10 -21.91 -4.56
CA VAL A 143 13.60 -22.49 -5.81
C VAL A 143 14.68 -22.51 -6.90
N GLU A 144 15.49 -21.45 -7.00
CA GLU A 144 16.64 -21.39 -7.92
C GLU A 144 17.68 -22.46 -7.57
N ARG A 145 18.07 -22.59 -6.29
CA ARG A 145 19.01 -23.62 -5.85
C ARG A 145 18.47 -25.04 -6.08
N ASP A 146 17.20 -25.28 -5.79
CA ASP A 146 16.56 -26.57 -6.03
C ASP A 146 16.55 -26.90 -7.54
N ALA A 147 16.36 -25.90 -8.41
CA ALA A 147 16.44 -26.07 -9.86
C ALA A 147 17.86 -26.36 -10.35
N ASP A 148 18.86 -25.66 -9.80
CA ASP A 148 20.28 -25.90 -10.09
C ASP A 148 20.70 -27.30 -9.67
N GLU A 149 20.29 -27.76 -8.47
CA GLU A 149 20.56 -29.13 -7.99
C GLU A 149 19.95 -30.21 -8.90
N VAL A 150 18.75 -29.97 -9.43
CA VAL A 150 18.11 -30.88 -10.40
C VAL A 150 18.87 -30.89 -11.73
N ALA A 151 19.30 -29.74 -12.22
CA ALA A 151 20.09 -29.61 -13.44
C ALA A 151 21.45 -30.30 -13.30
N ASP A 152 22.15 -30.08 -12.19
CA ASP A 152 23.42 -30.74 -11.85
C ASP A 152 23.24 -32.26 -11.74
N GLY A 153 22.19 -32.72 -11.07
CA GLY A 153 21.87 -34.14 -10.98
C GLY A 153 21.59 -34.78 -12.35
N TYR A 154 20.95 -34.05 -13.27
CA TYR A 154 20.76 -34.48 -14.65
C TYR A 154 22.09 -34.51 -15.42
N ALA A 155 22.92 -33.49 -15.28
CA ALA A 155 24.25 -33.42 -15.90
C ALA A 155 25.14 -34.58 -15.44
N VAL A 156 25.21 -34.83 -14.13
CA VAL A 156 25.96 -35.96 -13.55
C VAL A 156 25.48 -37.29 -14.13
N ARG A 157 24.15 -37.53 -14.21
CA ARG A 157 23.61 -38.77 -14.82
C ARG A 157 23.95 -38.88 -16.29
N ARG A 158 23.86 -37.79 -17.05
CA ARG A 158 24.21 -37.75 -18.48
C ARG A 158 25.69 -38.03 -18.71
N PHE A 159 26.59 -37.43 -17.95
CA PHE A 159 28.03 -37.66 -18.09
C PHE A 159 28.46 -39.02 -17.55
N ALA A 160 27.84 -39.52 -16.47
CA ALA A 160 28.09 -40.87 -15.96
C ALA A 160 27.62 -41.95 -16.95
N THR A 161 26.44 -41.79 -17.55
CA THR A 161 25.97 -42.70 -18.61
C THR A 161 26.83 -42.60 -19.86
N ALA A 162 27.14 -41.40 -20.35
CA ALA A 162 28.05 -41.24 -21.49
C ALA A 162 29.45 -41.82 -21.23
N GLY A 163 29.97 -41.71 -20.00
CA GLY A 163 31.21 -42.35 -19.57
C GLY A 163 31.12 -43.88 -19.53
N ALA A 164 29.97 -44.45 -19.17
CA ALA A 164 29.72 -45.89 -19.23
C ALA A 164 29.61 -46.40 -20.68
N TRP A 165 29.00 -45.63 -21.59
CA TRP A 165 28.98 -45.95 -23.03
C TRP A 165 30.36 -45.78 -23.68
N ALA A 166 31.15 -44.79 -23.27
CA ALA A 166 32.53 -44.62 -23.74
C ALA A 166 33.47 -45.71 -23.18
N ALA A 167 33.27 -46.13 -21.93
CA ALA A 167 34.01 -47.24 -21.33
C ALA A 167 33.63 -48.59 -21.97
N SER A 168 32.33 -48.84 -22.24
CA SER A 168 31.92 -50.05 -22.95
C SER A 168 32.37 -50.05 -24.42
N ALA A 169 32.39 -48.90 -25.09
CA ALA A 169 32.96 -48.77 -26.43
C ALA A 169 34.49 -48.97 -26.44
N ALA A 170 35.20 -48.55 -25.39
CA ALA A 170 36.63 -48.81 -25.22
C ALA A 170 36.93 -50.28 -24.90
N ASP A 171 36.11 -50.95 -24.09
CA ASP A 171 36.21 -52.40 -23.85
C ASP A 171 35.87 -53.22 -25.11
N VAL A 172 34.90 -52.76 -25.92
CA VAL A 172 34.61 -53.37 -27.23
C VAL A 172 35.73 -53.08 -28.25
N ALA A 173 36.39 -51.92 -28.20
CA ALA A 173 37.57 -51.64 -29.03
C ALA A 173 38.78 -52.50 -28.64
N GLY A 174 38.87 -52.95 -27.38
CA GLY A 174 39.85 -53.95 -26.93
C GLY A 174 39.54 -55.40 -27.37
N HIS A 175 38.29 -55.68 -27.76
CA HIS A 175 37.81 -57.00 -28.18
C HIS A 175 37.04 -56.97 -29.52
N GLY A 176 37.51 -56.14 -30.45
CA GLY A 176 36.83 -55.89 -31.72
C GLY A 176 37.67 -56.22 -32.96
N GLN A 177 38.15 -57.46 -33.10
CA GLN A 177 38.27 -58.01 -34.47
C GLN A 177 36.92 -58.63 -34.84
N ALA A 178 35.94 -57.77 -35.13
CA ALA A 178 34.80 -58.20 -35.92
C ALA A 178 35.31 -58.50 -37.34
N PRO A 179 34.97 -59.66 -37.93
CA PRO A 179 35.35 -59.93 -39.31
C PRO A 179 34.74 -58.84 -40.22
N PRO A 180 35.51 -58.27 -41.17
CA PRO A 180 35.08 -57.14 -42.01
C PRO A 180 33.79 -57.43 -42.81
N GLU A 181 33.46 -58.70 -42.99
CA GLU A 181 32.24 -59.15 -43.66
C GLU A 181 30.96 -58.83 -42.88
N ALA A 182 31.00 -58.84 -41.54
CA ALA A 182 29.83 -58.52 -40.71
C ALA A 182 29.51 -57.01 -40.72
N ALA A 183 30.55 -56.17 -40.78
CA ALA A 183 30.39 -54.72 -40.91
C ALA A 183 29.87 -54.34 -42.30
N ALA A 184 30.38 -54.98 -43.36
CA ALA A 184 29.91 -54.77 -44.72
C ALA A 184 28.45 -55.20 -44.94
N ALA A 185 28.00 -56.28 -44.30
CA ALA A 185 26.61 -56.74 -44.38
C ALA A 185 25.64 -55.79 -43.67
N PHE A 186 26.05 -55.21 -42.54
CA PHE A 186 25.23 -54.23 -41.81
C PHE A 186 25.13 -52.89 -42.57
N ASP A 187 26.23 -52.39 -43.13
CA ASP A 187 26.21 -51.17 -43.95
C ASP A 187 25.40 -51.37 -45.24
N ALA A 188 25.48 -52.55 -45.87
CA ALA A 188 24.63 -52.90 -47.01
C ALA A 188 23.13 -52.94 -46.65
N ALA A 189 22.79 -53.37 -45.43
CA ALA A 189 21.41 -53.38 -44.95
C ALA A 189 20.88 -51.98 -44.61
N MET A 190 21.74 -51.09 -44.11
CA MET A 190 21.37 -49.71 -43.76
C MET A 190 21.37 -48.73 -44.95
N THR A 191 22.10 -49.05 -46.03
CA THR A 191 22.12 -48.25 -47.27
C THR A 191 21.17 -48.77 -48.36
N ALA A 192 20.53 -49.92 -48.13
CA ALA A 192 19.44 -50.41 -48.98
C ALA A 192 18.19 -49.52 -48.80
N ALA A 193 18.09 -48.48 -49.62
CA ALA A 193 16.86 -47.71 -49.77
C ALA A 193 15.76 -48.59 -50.40
N PRO A 194 14.53 -48.64 -49.85
CA PRO A 194 13.42 -49.26 -50.56
C PRO A 194 13.06 -48.41 -51.79
N ALA A 195 13.14 -49.02 -52.97
CA ALA A 195 12.62 -48.46 -54.21
C ALA A 195 11.09 -48.59 -54.26
N ASP A 196 10.44 -47.43 -54.36
CA ASP A 196 9.11 -47.14 -54.95
C ASP A 196 7.85 -47.79 -54.31
N ALA A 197 6.69 -47.15 -54.16
CA ALA A 197 6.22 -45.76 -54.29
C ALA A 197 4.72 -45.71 -53.89
N GLN A 198 4.29 -44.52 -53.40
CA GLN A 198 2.98 -43.86 -53.60
C GLN A 198 1.69 -44.27 -52.85
N ALA A 199 0.88 -43.20 -52.66
CA ALA A 199 -0.53 -43.07 -52.19
C ALA A 199 -0.70 -42.93 -50.66
N ASP A 200 -1.36 -41.94 -50.08
CA ASP A 200 -2.22 -40.88 -50.63
C ASP A 200 -2.32 -39.71 -49.64
N ALA A 201 -2.61 -38.53 -50.20
CA ALA A 201 -2.92 -37.30 -49.51
C ALA A 201 -4.36 -37.27 -48.97
N ALA A 202 -4.54 -36.82 -47.72
CA ALA A 202 -5.72 -36.14 -47.19
C ALA A 202 -5.32 -35.55 -45.83
N ASP A 203 -5.05 -34.25 -45.74
CA ASP A 203 -6.04 -33.23 -45.38
C ASP A 203 -6.59 -33.42 -43.95
N LEU A 204 -6.05 -32.65 -43.00
CA LEU A 204 -6.83 -31.98 -41.96
C LEU A 204 -6.04 -30.75 -41.51
N GLY A 205 -6.55 -29.59 -41.94
CA GLY A 205 -5.97 -28.26 -41.75
C GLY A 205 -5.86 -27.79 -40.29
N GLU A 206 -4.73 -27.13 -40.04
CA GLU A 206 -4.67 -25.70 -39.72
C GLU A 206 -5.93 -25.06 -39.07
N ALA A 207 -5.84 -24.80 -37.77
CA ALA A 207 -6.56 -23.67 -37.16
C ALA A 207 -5.59 -22.99 -36.19
N ALA A 208 -4.87 -22.01 -36.73
CA ALA A 208 -4.13 -21.02 -35.99
C ALA A 208 -5.10 -20.06 -35.23
N ALA A 209 -4.60 -19.63 -34.07
CA ALA A 209 -4.89 -18.43 -33.30
C ALA A 209 -5.99 -17.46 -33.83
N ALA A 210 -6.91 -17.13 -32.94
CA ALA A 210 -7.55 -15.82 -32.90
C ALA A 210 -7.54 -15.29 -31.46
N ASP A 211 -6.66 -14.31 -31.25
CA ASP A 211 -6.79 -13.27 -30.23
C ASP A 211 -8.19 -12.65 -30.28
N GLY A 212 -8.73 -12.28 -29.12
CA GLY A 212 -10.02 -11.61 -29.03
C GLY A 212 -10.39 -11.20 -27.60
N ASP A 213 -9.71 -10.18 -27.10
CA ASP A 213 -10.20 -9.11 -26.21
C ASP A 213 -11.33 -9.43 -25.20
N GLU A 214 -10.98 -9.35 -23.91
CA GLU A 214 -11.92 -8.92 -22.88
C GLU A 214 -12.31 -7.44 -23.10
N PRO A 215 -13.57 -7.08 -22.81
CA PRO A 215 -13.81 -5.84 -22.12
C PRO A 215 -14.46 -6.09 -20.76
N HIS A 216 -13.81 -5.52 -19.76
CA HIS A 216 -14.38 -5.08 -18.49
C HIS A 216 -15.87 -4.69 -18.60
N ASP A 217 -16.70 -5.24 -17.72
CA ASP A 217 -17.85 -4.50 -17.25
C ASP A 217 -17.89 -4.45 -15.71
N ALA A 218 -17.76 -3.22 -15.23
CA ALA A 218 -17.70 -2.85 -13.84
C ALA A 218 -19.11 -2.46 -13.40
N ALA A 219 -19.83 -3.38 -12.75
CA ALA A 219 -21.07 -3.04 -12.06
C ALA A 219 -20.74 -2.48 -10.65
N LEU A 220 -20.63 -1.15 -10.56
CA LEU A 220 -20.67 -0.40 -9.31
C LEU A 220 -22.10 -0.45 -8.69
N PRO A 221 -22.22 -0.31 -7.36
CA PRO A 221 -23.43 -0.62 -6.60
C PRO A 221 -24.53 0.44 -6.75
N ALA A 222 -25.77 -0.03 -6.92
CA ALA A 222 -26.96 0.79 -6.90
C ALA A 222 -27.24 1.38 -5.50
N ALA A 223 -27.71 2.62 -5.55
CA ALA A 223 -27.93 3.55 -4.46
C ALA A 223 -29.14 3.22 -3.57
N VAL A 224 -29.03 3.64 -2.30
CA VAL A 224 -30.03 4.41 -1.53
C VAL A 224 -31.49 3.98 -1.66
N GLU A 225 -32.01 3.37 -0.60
CA GLU A 225 -33.38 3.63 -0.16
C GLU A 225 -33.39 4.06 1.32
N ARG A 226 -33.69 5.35 1.50
CA ARG A 226 -34.20 5.92 2.74
C ARG A 226 -35.62 5.39 2.94
N ARG A 227 -35.95 4.93 4.15
CA ARG A 227 -37.35 4.91 4.63
C ARG A 227 -37.43 5.36 6.08
N CYS A 228 -38.15 6.49 6.20
CA CYS A 228 -39.04 6.97 7.25
C CYS A 228 -38.80 6.53 8.69
#